data_AF-A0A949Q9B8-F1
#
_entry.id   AF-A0A949Q9B8-F1
#
_cell.length_a   1.000
_cell.length_b   1.000
_cell.length_c   1.000
_cell.angle_alpha   90.00
_cell.angle_beta   90.00
_cell.angle_gamma   90.00
#
_symmetry.space_group_name_H-M   'P 1'
#
loop_
_entity.id
_entity.type
_entity.pdbx_description
1 polymer ?
#
loop_
_entity_poly.entity_id
_entity_poly.type
_entity_poly.pdbx_seq_one_letter_code
_entity_poly.pdbx_strand_id
1 'polypeptide(L)'
;RRALRPLGDRCRFWGQQNDVRAVYAQLDALLTGLPEKEALGLNVIEAQACRLPVLAVDAPPFDETVADGITGWRYARVCRPTRKPSTAISPVFCFRLSLAG
;
A
#
# COMPACT_ATOMS: atom_id res chain seq x y z
N ARG A 1 -3.33 15.43 -8.03
CA ARG A 1 -1.88 15.71 -8.16
C ARG A 1 -1.36 16.82 -7.24
N ARG A 2 -2.09 17.93 -6.98
CA ARG A 2 -1.63 19.03 -6.09
C ARG A 2 -1.19 18.58 -4.69
N ALA A 3 -1.92 17.63 -4.07
CA ALA A 3 -1.61 17.08 -2.75
C ALA A 3 -0.27 16.31 -2.68
N LEU A 4 0.26 15.86 -3.83
CA LEU A 4 1.47 15.04 -3.90
C LEU A 4 2.71 15.84 -4.31
N ARG A 5 2.57 17.15 -4.52
CA ARG A 5 3.71 18.06 -4.80
C ARG A 5 4.89 17.87 -3.84
N PRO A 6 4.70 17.68 -2.51
CA PRO A 6 5.82 17.49 -1.59
C PRO A 6 6.66 16.23 -1.85
N LEU A 7 6.12 15.25 -2.57
CA LEU A 7 6.84 14.03 -2.92
C LEU A 7 7.79 14.26 -4.11
N GLY A 8 7.51 15.22 -4.99
CA GLY A 8 8.32 15.48 -6.19
C GLY A 8 8.53 14.21 -7.00
N ASP A 9 9.79 13.93 -7.36
CA ASP A 9 10.19 12.76 -8.15
C ASP A 9 10.22 11.45 -7.34
N ARG A 10 9.93 11.50 -6.04
CA ARG A 10 9.83 10.31 -5.18
C ARG A 10 8.53 9.53 -5.37
N CYS A 11 7.60 10.05 -6.19
CA CYS A 11 6.34 9.39 -6.52
C CYS A 11 6.26 9.17 -8.02
N ARG A 12 6.23 7.89 -8.44
CA ARG A 12 6.05 7.51 -9.84
C ARG A 12 4.69 6.84 -10.03
N PHE A 13 3.91 7.32 -10.99
CA PHE A 13 2.66 6.70 -11.41
C PHE A 13 2.93 5.75 -12.57
N TRP A 14 2.76 4.44 -12.35
CA TRP A 14 3.04 3.42 -13.37
C TRP A 14 1.82 3.13 -14.26
N GLY A 15 0.62 3.55 -13.86
CA GLY A 15 -0.61 3.20 -14.56
C GLY A 15 -0.94 1.71 -14.45
N GLN A 16 -1.78 1.20 -15.36
CA GLN A 16 -2.11 -0.22 -15.41
C GLN A 16 -0.87 -1.05 -15.77
N GLN A 17 -0.67 -2.16 -15.07
CA GLN A 17 0.41 -3.11 -15.31
C GLN A 17 -0.19 -4.47 -15.68
N ASN A 18 0.33 -5.08 -16.74
CA ASN A 18 -0.15 -6.40 -17.20
C ASN A 18 0.59 -7.55 -16.49
N ASP A 19 1.79 -7.30 -15.99
CA ASP A 19 2.58 -8.26 -15.20
C ASP A 19 2.93 -7.63 -13.85
N VAL A 20 2.01 -7.75 -12.89
CA VAL A 20 2.19 -7.20 -11.55
C VAL A 20 3.23 -7.99 -10.75
N ARG A 21 3.46 -9.27 -11.07
CA ARG A 21 4.49 -10.10 -10.42
C ARG A 21 5.89 -9.54 -10.67
N ALA A 22 6.20 -9.18 -11.91
CA ALA A 22 7.47 -8.54 -12.25
C ALA A 22 7.65 -7.18 -11.55
N VAL A 23 6.54 -6.49 -11.25
CA VAL A 23 6.57 -5.25 -10.46
C VAL A 23 6.87 -5.55 -8.99
N TYR A 24 6.17 -6.50 -8.36
CA TYR A 24 6.39 -6.85 -6.95
C TYR A 24 7.83 -7.26 -6.66
N ALA A 25 8.49 -7.96 -7.59
CA ALA A 25 9.90 -8.34 -7.47
C ALA A 25 10.89 -7.15 -7.41
N GLN A 26 10.46 -5.95 -7.81
CA GLN A 26 11.27 -4.73 -7.83
C GLN A 26 11.01 -3.81 -6.62
N LEU A 27 10.08 -4.18 -5.74
CA LEU A 27 9.67 -3.36 -4.60
C LEU A 27 10.28 -3.88 -3.30
N ASP A 28 10.43 -2.97 -2.34
CA ASP A 28 10.90 -3.31 -1.00
C ASP A 28 9.72 -3.60 -0.06
N ALA A 29 8.61 -2.90 -0.25
CA ALA A 29 7.35 -3.16 0.46
C ALA A 29 6.13 -2.67 -0.33
N LEU A 30 4.99 -3.29 -0.09
CA LEU A 30 3.68 -2.82 -0.56
C LEU A 30 2.99 -2.02 0.54
N LEU A 31 2.56 -0.79 0.28
CA LEU A 31 1.70 -0.02 1.19
C LEU A 31 0.23 -0.14 0.77
N THR A 32 -0.64 -0.61 1.67
CA THR A 32 -2.06 -0.73 1.38
C THR A 32 -2.76 0.62 1.40
N GLY A 33 -3.83 0.72 0.59
CA GLY A 33 -4.72 1.87 0.59
C GLY A 33 -5.65 1.91 1.81
N LEU A 34 -6.61 2.85 1.79
CA LEU A 34 -7.60 2.94 2.86
C LEU A 34 -8.50 1.68 2.86
N PRO A 35 -8.76 1.05 4.03
CA PRO A 35 -9.53 -0.20 4.15
C PRO A 35 -10.93 -0.11 3.55
N GLU A 36 -11.54 1.07 3.63
CA GLU A 36 -12.88 1.38 3.16
C GLU A 36 -13.04 1.21 1.64
N LYS A 37 -11.93 0.98 0.92
CA LYS A 37 -11.87 0.83 -0.54
C LYS A 37 -11.17 -0.46 -0.98
N GLU A 38 -10.74 -1.29 -0.02
CA GLU A 38 -10.06 -2.56 -0.26
C GLU A 38 -10.96 -3.67 0.25
N ALA A 39 -11.80 -4.23 -0.62
CA ALA A 39 -12.87 -5.15 -0.21
C ALA A 39 -12.38 -6.57 0.11
N LEU A 40 -11.20 -6.96 -0.36
CA LEU A 40 -10.68 -8.34 -0.25
C LEU A 40 -9.19 -8.45 0.04
N GLY A 41 -8.38 -7.41 -0.24
CA GLY A 41 -6.93 -7.48 -0.05
C GLY A 41 -6.21 -8.46 -0.97
N LEU A 42 -6.72 -8.72 -2.19
CA LEU A 42 -6.05 -9.63 -3.14
C LEU A 42 -4.61 -9.19 -3.47
N ASN A 43 -4.40 -7.88 -3.59
CA ASN A 43 -3.06 -7.27 -3.73
C ASN A 43 -2.12 -7.63 -2.57
N VAL A 44 -2.63 -7.71 -1.34
CA VAL A 44 -1.87 -8.12 -0.14
C VAL A 44 -1.45 -9.59 -0.27
N ILE A 45 -2.38 -10.46 -0.66
CA ILE A 45 -2.10 -11.91 -0.82
C ILE A 45 -1.09 -12.14 -1.94
N GLU A 46 -1.25 -11.48 -3.09
CA GLU A 46 -0.32 -11.58 -4.21
C GLU A 46 1.10 -11.10 -3.83
N ALA A 47 1.20 -9.98 -3.11
CA ALA A 47 2.47 -9.45 -2.62
C ALA A 47 3.15 -10.43 -1.65
N GLN A 48 2.41 -10.95 -0.66
CA GLN A 48 2.93 -11.93 0.28
C GLN A 48 3.36 -13.23 -0.40
N ALA A 49 2.61 -13.68 -1.42
CA ALA A 49 2.99 -14.84 -2.24
C ALA A 49 4.30 -14.60 -3.02
N CYS A 50 4.62 -13.35 -3.32
CA CYS A 50 5.90 -12.94 -3.90
C CYS A 50 6.98 -12.62 -2.86
N ARG A 51 6.75 -12.92 -1.57
CA ARG A 51 7.61 -12.57 -0.43
C ARG A 51 7.87 -11.07 -0.26
N LEU A 52 6.97 -10.23 -0.76
CA LEU A 52 7.02 -8.79 -0.56
C LEU A 52 6.31 -8.44 0.76
N PRO A 53 7.01 -7.84 1.75
CA PRO A 53 6.37 -7.44 2.99
C PRO A 53 5.33 -6.35 2.74
N VAL A 54 4.24 -6.41 3.51
CA VAL A 54 3.10 -5.48 3.38
C VAL A 54 3.03 -4.53 4.57
N LEU A 55 2.90 -3.24 4.29
CA LEU A 55 2.56 -2.21 5.26
C LEU A 55 1.07 -1.95 5.17
N ALA A 56 0.32 -2.32 6.21
CA ALA A 56 -1.13 -2.17 6.24
C ALA A 56 -1.60 -1.37 7.44
N VAL A 57 -2.73 -0.70 7.33
CA VAL A 57 -3.34 -0.08 8.52
C VAL A 57 -3.90 -1.17 9.43
N ASP A 58 -3.83 -0.94 10.73
CA ASP A 58 -4.38 -1.84 11.75
C ASP A 58 -5.92 -1.72 11.82
N ALA A 59 -6.58 -2.34 10.84
CA ALA A 59 -8.04 -2.40 10.71
C ALA A 59 -8.45 -3.55 9.76
N PRO A 60 -9.69 -4.04 9.84
CA PRO A 60 -10.23 -5.00 8.88
C PRO A 60 -10.16 -4.50 7.43
N PRO A 61 -9.80 -5.35 6.44
CA PRO A 61 -9.52 -6.79 6.54
C PRO A 61 -8.03 -7.15 6.76
N PHE A 62 -7.19 -6.17 7.12
CA PHE A 62 -5.74 -6.36 7.21
C PHE A 62 -5.27 -7.00 8.50
N ASP A 63 -6.08 -6.96 9.54
CA ASP A 63 -5.89 -7.70 10.79
C ASP A 63 -5.93 -9.21 10.60
N GLU A 64 -6.66 -9.70 9.59
CA GLU A 64 -6.72 -11.13 9.23
C GLU A 64 -5.71 -11.51 8.13
N THR A 65 -5.40 -10.58 7.21
CA THR A 65 -4.58 -10.87 6.02
C THR A 65 -3.10 -10.56 6.19
N VAL A 66 -2.70 -9.78 7.21
CA VAL A 66 -1.30 -9.45 7.50
C VAL A 66 -0.92 -9.94 8.90
N ALA A 67 -0.04 -10.93 8.95
CA ALA A 67 0.56 -11.39 10.19
C ALA A 67 1.68 -10.40 10.60
N ASP A 68 1.39 -9.57 11.59
CA ASP A 68 2.29 -8.52 12.05
C ASP A 68 3.66 -9.06 12.49
N GLY A 69 4.73 -8.44 11.98
CA GLY A 69 6.11 -8.86 12.20
C GLY A 69 6.53 -10.13 11.41
N ILE A 70 5.60 -10.77 10.69
CA ILE A 70 5.87 -12.02 9.95
C ILE A 70 5.74 -11.79 8.44
N THR A 71 4.56 -11.39 7.96
CA THR A 71 4.30 -11.12 6.53
C THR A 71 4.31 -9.62 6.20
N GLY A 72 4.49 -8.78 7.21
CA GLY A 72 4.47 -7.33 7.07
C GLY A 72 4.36 -6.62 8.42
N TRP A 73 4.00 -5.35 8.39
CA TRP A 73 3.75 -4.55 9.59
C TRP A 73 2.41 -3.84 9.51
N ARG A 74 1.70 -3.80 10.64
CA ARG A 74 0.48 -3.01 10.78
C ARG A 74 0.77 -1.67 11.46
N TYR A 75 0.25 -0.57 10.91
CA TYR A 75 0.40 0.76 11.48
C TYR A 75 -0.93 1.31 12.00
N ALA A 76 -0.86 2.04 13.12
CA ALA A 76 -2.03 2.60 13.77
C ALA A 76 -2.79 3.56 12.84
N ARG A 77 -4.11 3.41 12.79
CA ARG A 77 -4.98 4.36 12.10
C ARG A 77 -5.04 5.66 12.89
N VAL A 78 -4.50 6.75 12.35
CA VAL A 78 -4.76 8.09 12.89
C VAL A 78 -6.18 8.50 12.47
N CYS A 79 -7.16 8.21 13.34
CA CYS A 79 -8.52 8.66 13.14
C CYS A 79 -8.62 10.18 13.40
N ARG A 80 -8.59 11.00 12.34
CA ARG A 80 -9.04 12.40 12.46
C ARG A 80 -10.58 12.42 12.53
N PRO A 81 -11.21 13.15 13.47
CA PRO A 81 -12.65 13.31 13.50
C PRO A 81 -13.09 14.29 12.40
N THR A 82 -13.05 13.86 11.14
CA THR A 82 -13.59 14.66 10.02
C THR A 82 -14.31 13.76 9.02
N ARG A 83 -15.64 13.91 8.99
CA ARG A 83 -16.62 13.66 7.91
C ARG A 83 -16.11 12.84 6.71
N LYS A 84 -16.75 11.67 6.48
CA LYS A 84 -16.53 10.76 5.34
C LYS A 84 -16.23 11.52 4.02
N PRO A 85 -15.05 11.32 3.40
CA PRO A 85 -14.82 11.78 2.04
C PRO A 85 -15.30 10.71 1.06
N SER A 86 -16.46 10.94 0.45
CA SER A 86 -16.82 10.30 -0.80
C SER A 86 -15.82 10.73 -1.88
N THR A 87 -15.25 9.76 -2.59
CA THR A 87 -14.47 9.98 -3.82
C THR A 87 -13.04 10.52 -3.64
N ALA A 88 -12.12 9.61 -3.32
CA ALA A 88 -10.68 9.75 -3.55
C ALA A 88 -10.18 8.43 -4.17
N ILE A 89 -9.75 8.47 -5.42
CA ILE A 89 -9.14 7.34 -6.14
C ILE A 89 -7.99 6.82 -5.27
N SER A 90 -7.98 5.53 -4.89
CA SER A 90 -6.87 4.93 -4.12
C SER A 90 -5.61 4.88 -5.00
N PRO A 91 -4.54 5.59 -4.66
CA PRO A 91 -3.23 5.25 -5.19
C PRO A 91 -2.71 4.02 -4.44
N VAL A 92 -2.46 2.92 -5.14
CA VAL A 92 -1.52 1.90 -4.65
C VAL A 92 -0.16 2.59 -4.58
N PHE A 93 0.32 2.86 -3.37
CA PHE A 93 1.64 3.45 -3.17
C PHE A 93 2.66 2.33 -3.07
N CYS A 94 3.36 2.07 -4.17
CA CYS A 94 4.52 1.21 -4.16
C CYS A 94 5.74 2.03 -3.72
N PHE A 95 6.34 1.66 -2.59
CA PHE A 95 7.60 2.26 -2.15
C PHE A 95 8.76 1.38 -2.62
N ARG A 96 9.67 1.99 -3.38
CA ARG A 96 11.04 1.49 -3.53
C ARG A 96 11.91 2.40 -2.68
N LEU A 97 12.43 1.90 -1.57
CA LEU A 97 13.41 2.59 -0.77
C LEU A 97 14.73 2.50 -1.54
N SER A 98 15.03 3.51 -2.34
CA SER A 98 16.39 3.71 -2.81
C SER A 98 17.24 4.04 -1.59
N LEU A 99 17.82 3.02 -0.95
CA LEU A 99 18.98 3.21 -0.09
C LEU A 99 20.10 3.72 -1.00
N ALA A 100 20.15 5.04 -1.16
CA ALA A 100 21.32 5.70 -1.72
C ALA A 100 22.49 5.36 -0.78
N GLY A 101 23.48 4.68 -1.34
CA GLY A 101 24.80 4.55 -0.71
C GLY A 101 25.53 5.88 -0.64
#